data_AF-B0C393-F1
#
_entry.id   AF-B0C393-F1
#
_cell.length_a   1.000
_cell.length_b   1.000
_cell.length_c   1.000
_cell.angle_alpha   90.00
_cell.angle_beta   90.00
_cell.angle_gamma   90.00
#
_symmetry.space_group_name_H-M   'P 1'
#
loop_
_entity.id
_entity.type
_entity.pdbx_description
1 polymer ?
#
loop_
_entity_poly.entity_id
_entity_poly.type
_entity_poly.pdbx_seq_one_letter_code
_entity_poly.pdbx_strand_id
1 'polypeptide(L)'
;MARLQSKPSTPTWFAIIKLLRWDKPEGRLILMIPALWAIVLAAQGKPSLGLVTIIITGSLATSAAGCVVNDLWDRNIDPQVQRTRKRPLADRSLTIRVGLAIAFLAFACAFGLSRFLNPLSFGLCVAAVPVIICYPLAKRVFPVPQLVLAIAWGFSVLISWSAAVGNLSLGAWLLWAATVLWTLGFDTIYAMPDRPDDRRLGINSSALFFGNYAEAAIACFLVATVICLGMLGYALNLHFGYWTSLGLSTYLWWRQIYRLRRKNLVPSAYGQLFRQNVWIGLLLLVGMITGSLLR
;
A
#
# COMPACT_ATOMS: atom_id res chain seq x y z
N MET A 1 15.15 -31.22 35.38
CA MET A 1 15.10 -31.06 33.91
C MET A 1 13.68 -30.70 33.50
N ALA A 2 13.38 -29.41 33.32
CA ALA A 2 12.06 -28.95 32.90
C ALA A 2 11.87 -29.30 31.41
N ARG A 3 10.86 -30.13 31.10
CA ARG A 3 10.44 -30.40 29.72
C ARG A 3 10.11 -29.06 29.07
N LEU A 4 10.86 -28.68 28.05
CA LEU A 4 10.48 -27.63 27.12
C LEU A 4 9.11 -28.01 26.55
N GLN A 5 8.06 -27.36 27.03
CA GLN A 5 6.73 -27.46 26.43
C GLN A 5 6.89 -27.01 24.98
N SER A 6 6.82 -27.96 24.05
CA SER A 6 6.75 -27.68 22.62
C SER A 6 5.54 -26.79 22.40
N LYS A 7 5.77 -25.51 22.05
CA LYS A 7 4.70 -24.62 21.59
C LYS A 7 3.89 -25.39 20.53
N PRO A 8 2.54 -25.39 20.59
CA PRO A 8 1.75 -26.01 19.53
C PRO A 8 2.18 -25.40 18.20
N SER A 9 2.64 -26.26 17.28
CA SER A 9 3.11 -25.86 15.96
C SER A 9 1.95 -25.19 15.23
N THR A 10 2.12 -23.93 14.85
CA THR A 10 1.12 -23.24 14.02
C THR A 10 0.90 -24.06 12.75
N PRO A 11 -0.35 -24.40 12.37
CA PRO A 11 -0.61 -25.15 11.15
C PRO A 11 -0.01 -24.47 9.92
N THR A 12 0.62 -25.23 9.02
CA THR A 12 1.33 -24.70 7.84
C THR A 12 0.46 -23.77 7.00
N TRP A 13 -0.81 -24.12 6.78
CA TRP A 13 -1.75 -23.31 6.01
C TRP A 13 -2.00 -21.93 6.66
N PHE A 14 -2.04 -21.87 8.00
CA PHE A 14 -2.24 -20.62 8.72
C PHE A 14 -0.97 -19.77 8.73
N ALA A 15 0.20 -20.40 8.78
CA ALA A 15 1.47 -19.71 8.58
C ALA A 15 1.58 -19.12 7.17
N ILE A 16 1.08 -19.81 6.13
CA ILE A 16 1.00 -19.28 4.77
C ILE A 16 0.04 -18.07 4.72
N ILE A 17 -1.13 -18.14 5.34
CA ILE A 17 -2.05 -16.98 5.46
C ILE A 17 -1.32 -15.78 6.06
N LYS A 18 -0.58 -15.96 7.15
CA LYS A 18 0.23 -14.89 7.77
C LYS A 18 1.34 -14.36 6.86
N LEU A 19 2.00 -15.24 6.11
CA LEU A 19 3.05 -14.87 5.15
C LEU A 19 2.47 -13.94 4.06
N LEU A 20 1.28 -14.28 3.55
CA LEU A 20 0.54 -13.48 2.58
C LEU A 20 -0.12 -12.23 3.19
N ARG A 21 -0.02 -12.04 4.51
CA ARG A 21 -0.74 -11.03 5.31
C ARG A 21 -2.27 -11.18 5.27
N TRP A 22 -2.78 -12.35 4.92
CA TRP A 22 -4.21 -12.61 4.78
C TRP A 22 -5.00 -12.51 6.10
N ASP A 23 -4.32 -12.62 7.23
CA ASP A 23 -4.85 -12.35 8.57
C ASP A 23 -5.07 -10.85 8.88
N LYS A 24 -4.40 -9.94 8.16
CA LYS A 24 -4.46 -8.48 8.36
C LYS A 24 -4.68 -7.76 7.04
N PRO A 25 -5.94 -7.54 6.62
CA PRO A 25 -6.27 -7.12 5.26
C PRO A 25 -5.86 -5.69 4.92
N GLU A 26 -5.50 -4.86 5.89
CA GLU A 26 -5.47 -3.42 5.72
C GLU A 26 -4.40 -3.00 4.70
N GLY A 27 -3.22 -3.62 4.73
CA GLY A 27 -2.13 -3.36 3.78
C GLY A 27 -2.48 -3.67 2.32
N ARG A 28 -3.16 -4.79 2.04
CA ARG A 28 -3.56 -5.14 0.68
C ARG A 28 -4.75 -4.31 0.19
N LEU A 29 -5.67 -3.97 1.08
CA LEU A 29 -6.80 -3.12 0.74
C LEU A 29 -6.32 -1.72 0.35
N ILE A 30 -5.41 -1.13 1.12
CA ILE A 30 -4.92 0.22 0.83
C ILE A 30 -4.09 0.28 -0.46
N LEU A 31 -3.44 -0.82 -0.87
CA LEU A 31 -2.78 -0.94 -2.17
C LEU A 31 -3.78 -1.08 -3.32
N MET A 32 -4.86 -1.83 -3.11
CA MET A 32 -5.89 -2.11 -4.11
C MET A 32 -6.82 -0.91 -4.37
N ILE A 33 -7.08 -0.09 -3.34
CA ILE A 33 -8.00 1.04 -3.43
C ILE A 33 -7.61 2.03 -4.55
N PRO A 34 -6.35 2.49 -4.68
CA PRO A 34 -5.93 3.34 -5.80
C PRO A 34 -6.10 2.70 -7.17
N ALA A 35 -5.97 1.37 -7.27
CA ALA A 35 -6.25 0.63 -8.49
C ALA A 35 -7.74 0.76 -8.88
N LEU A 36 -8.63 0.67 -7.88
CA LEU A 36 -10.07 0.86 -8.06
C LEU A 36 -10.45 2.32 -8.36
N TRP A 37 -9.77 3.29 -7.74
CA TRP A 37 -9.91 4.70 -8.10
C TRP A 37 -9.61 4.93 -9.58
N ALA A 38 -8.48 4.39 -10.04
CA ALA A 38 -8.00 4.57 -11.39
C ALA A 38 -8.94 3.97 -12.44
N ILE A 39 -9.38 2.72 -12.25
CA ILE A 39 -10.29 2.07 -13.20
C ILE A 39 -11.67 2.74 -13.23
N VAL A 40 -12.21 3.17 -12.08
CA VAL A 40 -13.50 3.87 -12.00
C VAL A 40 -13.43 5.21 -12.74
N LEU A 41 -12.41 6.03 -12.46
CA LEU A 41 -12.27 7.34 -13.08
C LEU A 41 -11.98 7.23 -14.59
N ALA A 42 -11.07 6.33 -14.99
CA ALA A 42 -10.75 6.12 -16.39
C ALA A 42 -11.96 5.61 -17.19
N ALA A 43 -12.78 4.74 -16.59
CA ALA A 43 -14.03 4.24 -17.19
C ALA A 43 -15.24 5.14 -16.93
N GLN A 44 -15.04 6.39 -16.46
CA GLN A 44 -16.11 7.38 -16.26
C GLN A 44 -17.26 6.85 -15.37
N GLY A 45 -16.92 6.14 -14.30
CA GLY A 45 -17.86 5.56 -13.34
C GLY A 45 -18.43 4.20 -13.72
N LYS A 46 -18.14 3.68 -14.94
CA LYS A 46 -18.74 2.45 -15.47
C LYS A 46 -17.69 1.43 -15.94
N PRO A 47 -16.76 0.97 -15.07
CA PRO A 47 -15.80 -0.05 -15.46
C PRO A 47 -16.47 -1.39 -15.74
N SER A 48 -15.96 -2.15 -16.71
CA SER A 48 -16.48 -3.49 -16.99
C SER A 48 -16.19 -4.43 -15.83
N LEU A 49 -17.16 -5.30 -15.49
CA LEU A 49 -17.00 -6.25 -14.38
C LEU A 49 -15.77 -7.16 -14.56
N GLY A 50 -15.52 -7.62 -15.79
CA GLY A 50 -14.34 -8.44 -16.10
C GLY A 50 -13.03 -7.71 -15.78
N LEU A 51 -12.91 -6.43 -16.13
CA LEU A 51 -11.70 -5.66 -15.83
C LEU A 51 -11.57 -5.39 -14.33
N VAL A 52 -12.67 -5.07 -13.63
CA VAL A 52 -12.67 -4.93 -12.15
C VAL A 52 -12.18 -6.22 -11.49
N THR A 53 -12.67 -7.38 -11.93
CA THR A 53 -12.23 -8.69 -11.42
C THR A 53 -10.74 -8.92 -11.65
N ILE A 54 -10.22 -8.60 -12.84
CA ILE A 54 -8.79 -8.72 -13.16
C ILE A 54 -7.96 -7.79 -12.26
N ILE A 55 -8.36 -6.54 -12.07
CA ILE A 55 -7.64 -5.58 -11.23
C ILE A 55 -7.65 -5.99 -9.76
N ILE A 56 -8.77 -6.45 -9.22
CA ILE A 56 -8.87 -6.93 -7.83
C ILE A 56 -7.98 -8.16 -7.63
N THR A 57 -8.16 -9.20 -8.45
CA THR A 57 -7.40 -10.46 -8.31
C THR A 57 -5.91 -10.25 -8.58
N GLY A 58 -5.56 -9.40 -9.55
CA GLY A 58 -4.18 -9.03 -9.85
C GLY A 58 -3.53 -8.24 -8.71
N SER A 59 -4.26 -7.33 -8.08
CA SER A 59 -3.79 -6.59 -6.89
C SER A 59 -3.54 -7.53 -5.72
N LEU A 60 -4.43 -8.50 -5.49
CA LEU A 60 -4.26 -9.52 -4.44
C LEU A 60 -3.03 -10.40 -4.69
N ALA A 61 -2.84 -10.89 -5.93
CA ALA A 61 -1.70 -11.71 -6.31
C ALA A 61 -0.37 -10.93 -6.19
N THR A 62 -0.33 -9.70 -6.68
CA THR A 62 0.88 -8.85 -6.64
C THR A 62 1.21 -8.43 -5.20
N SER A 63 0.20 -8.10 -4.39
CA SER A 63 0.37 -7.79 -2.96
C SER A 63 0.91 -9.00 -2.19
N ALA A 64 0.38 -10.20 -2.47
CA ALA A 64 0.89 -11.46 -1.92
C ALA A 64 2.37 -11.66 -2.26
N ALA A 65 2.74 -11.51 -3.54
CA ALA A 65 4.13 -11.62 -3.98
C ALA A 65 5.03 -10.60 -3.26
N GLY A 66 4.63 -9.31 -3.22
CA GLY A 66 5.38 -8.26 -2.55
C GLY A 66 5.59 -8.50 -1.05
N CYS A 67 4.57 -9.01 -0.34
CA CYS A 67 4.70 -9.37 1.08
C CYS A 67 5.73 -10.49 1.29
N VAL A 68 5.66 -11.54 0.46
CA VAL A 68 6.57 -12.69 0.58
C VAL A 68 8.00 -12.30 0.24
N VAL A 69 8.19 -11.52 -0.83
CA VAL A 69 9.49 -10.94 -1.22
C VAL A 69 10.06 -10.13 -0.07
N ASN A 70 9.28 -9.21 0.52
CA ASN A 70 9.76 -8.41 1.66
C ASN A 70 10.22 -9.30 2.82
N ASP A 71 9.44 -10.33 3.19
CA ASP A 71 9.80 -11.24 4.29
C ASP A 71 11.03 -12.11 3.95
N LEU A 72 11.24 -12.46 2.67
CA LEU A 72 12.44 -13.18 2.22
C LEU A 72 13.71 -12.33 2.39
N TRP A 73 13.63 -11.04 2.01
CA TRP A 73 14.73 -10.08 2.17
C TRP A 73 15.02 -9.75 3.64
N ASP A 74 13.96 -9.59 4.45
CA ASP A 74 14.05 -9.14 5.83
C ASP A 74 14.19 -10.29 6.84
N ARG A 75 14.24 -11.56 6.41
CA ARG A 75 14.22 -12.75 7.30
C ARG A 75 15.24 -12.78 8.43
N ASN A 76 16.35 -12.07 8.31
CA ASN A 76 17.41 -11.98 9.33
C ASN A 76 17.31 -10.70 10.18
N ILE A 77 16.58 -9.71 9.69
CA ILE A 77 16.34 -8.42 10.33
C ILE A 77 15.07 -8.49 11.18
N ASP A 78 13.98 -9.02 10.60
CA ASP A 78 12.68 -9.14 11.24
C ASP A 78 12.68 -9.80 12.63
N PRO A 79 13.50 -10.83 12.92
CA PRO A 79 13.61 -11.38 14.28
C PRO A 79 14.02 -10.36 15.35
N GLN A 80 14.71 -9.30 14.93
CA GLN A 80 15.25 -8.24 15.78
C GLN A 80 14.30 -7.03 15.91
N VAL A 81 13.12 -7.06 15.30
CA VAL A 81 12.12 -5.97 15.37
C VAL A 81 10.89 -6.46 16.11
N GLN A 82 10.43 -5.71 17.12
CA GLN A 82 9.38 -6.18 18.04
C GLN A 82 8.09 -6.56 17.31
N ARG A 83 7.73 -5.79 16.27
CA ARG A 83 6.52 -5.96 15.46
C ARG A 83 6.61 -7.15 14.50
N THR A 84 7.78 -7.41 13.92
CA THR A 84 7.94 -8.34 12.80
C THR A 84 8.59 -9.68 13.18
N ARG A 85 9.11 -9.81 14.41
CA ARG A 85 9.73 -11.04 14.94
C ARG A 85 8.86 -12.30 14.92
N LYS A 86 7.53 -12.16 14.78
CA LYS A 86 6.56 -13.27 14.70
C LYS A 86 6.12 -13.58 13.27
N ARG A 87 6.80 -13.02 12.26
CA ARG A 87 6.52 -13.34 10.85
C ARG A 87 7.01 -14.74 10.53
N PRO A 88 6.33 -15.50 9.66
CA PRO A 88 6.62 -16.92 9.47
C PRO A 88 8.05 -17.27 9.00
N LEU A 89 8.66 -16.41 8.17
CA LEU A 89 10.04 -16.62 7.72
C LEU A 89 11.08 -16.13 8.73
N ALA A 90 10.70 -15.20 9.61
CA ALA A 90 11.55 -14.66 10.67
C ALA A 90 11.61 -15.60 11.88
N ASP A 91 10.44 -16.11 12.32
CA ASP A 91 10.34 -17.06 13.43
C ASP A 91 10.62 -18.52 13.03
N ARG A 92 10.94 -18.74 11.74
CA ARG A 92 11.28 -20.03 11.13
C ARG A 92 10.16 -21.07 11.17
N SER A 93 8.91 -20.64 11.35
CA SER A 93 7.74 -21.52 11.19
C SER A 93 7.49 -21.93 9.74
N LEU A 94 8.00 -21.17 8.76
CA LEU A 94 8.08 -21.56 7.36
C LEU A 94 9.53 -21.57 6.86
N THR A 95 9.85 -22.51 5.97
CA THR A 95 11.15 -22.55 5.31
C THR A 95 11.24 -21.53 4.19
N ILE A 96 12.46 -21.13 3.84
CA ILE A 96 12.74 -20.25 2.70
C ILE A 96 12.22 -20.86 1.39
N ARG A 97 12.30 -22.20 1.23
CA ARG A 97 11.78 -22.90 0.05
C ARG A 97 10.27 -22.71 -0.11
N VAL A 98 9.51 -22.77 0.98
CA VAL A 98 8.06 -22.47 0.95
C VAL A 98 7.83 -21.00 0.58
N GLY A 99 8.59 -20.07 1.16
CA GLY A 99 8.52 -18.66 0.78
C GLY A 99 8.75 -18.43 -0.72
N LEU A 100 9.80 -19.01 -1.30
CA LEU A 100 10.11 -18.91 -2.73
C LEU A 100 9.00 -19.53 -3.60
N ALA A 101 8.48 -20.70 -3.23
CA ALA A 101 7.39 -21.34 -3.96
C ALA A 101 6.10 -20.49 -3.97
N ILE A 102 5.74 -19.90 -2.81
CA ILE A 102 4.58 -19.01 -2.70
C ILE A 102 4.79 -17.71 -3.47
N ALA A 103 5.99 -17.12 -3.43
CA ALA A 103 6.31 -15.94 -4.24
C ALA A 103 6.20 -16.25 -5.73
N PHE A 104 6.75 -17.38 -6.19
CA PHE A 104 6.66 -17.82 -7.57
C PHE A 104 5.21 -18.02 -8.01
N LEU A 105 4.40 -18.71 -7.21
CA LEU A 105 2.98 -18.93 -7.50
C LEU A 105 2.22 -17.59 -7.60
N ALA A 106 2.46 -16.68 -6.66
CA ALA A 106 1.82 -15.36 -6.66
C ALA A 106 2.20 -14.53 -7.90
N PHE A 107 3.48 -14.53 -8.30
CA PHE A 107 3.92 -13.90 -9.54
C PHE A 107 3.37 -14.58 -10.79
N ALA A 108 3.28 -15.91 -10.82
CA ALA A 108 2.71 -16.65 -11.93
C ALA A 108 1.21 -16.34 -12.12
N CYS A 109 0.45 -16.25 -11.02
CA CYS A 109 -0.94 -15.80 -11.06
C CYS A 109 -1.06 -14.36 -11.57
N ALA A 110 -0.24 -13.43 -11.05
CA ALA A 110 -0.24 -12.04 -11.52
C ALA A 110 0.14 -11.94 -13.01
N PHE A 111 1.12 -12.72 -13.46
CA PHE A 111 1.51 -12.80 -14.86
C PHE A 111 0.36 -13.31 -15.73
N GLY A 112 -0.28 -14.42 -15.37
CA GLY A 112 -1.42 -14.97 -16.10
C GLY A 112 -2.56 -13.96 -16.25
N LEU A 113 -2.90 -13.24 -15.17
CA LEU A 113 -3.91 -12.18 -15.19
C LEU A 113 -3.50 -10.99 -16.08
N SER A 114 -2.22 -10.61 -16.06
CA SER A 114 -1.70 -9.49 -16.87
C SER A 114 -1.82 -9.73 -18.38
N ARG A 115 -1.94 -10.99 -18.82
CA ARG A 115 -2.13 -11.34 -20.25
C ARG A 115 -3.48 -10.92 -20.81
N PHE A 116 -4.47 -10.66 -19.95
CA PHE A 116 -5.78 -10.15 -20.34
C PHE A 116 -5.81 -8.61 -20.46
N LEU A 117 -4.70 -7.94 -20.16
CA LEU A 117 -4.59 -6.48 -20.26
C LEU A 117 -4.03 -6.07 -21.62
N ASN A 118 -4.23 -4.80 -21.98
CA ASN A 118 -3.64 -4.24 -23.19
C ASN A 118 -2.09 -4.13 -23.08
N PRO A 119 -1.37 -3.93 -24.21
CA PRO A 119 0.08 -3.94 -24.23
C PRO A 119 0.75 -2.91 -23.29
N LEU A 120 0.17 -1.72 -23.14
CA LEU A 120 0.69 -0.69 -22.25
C LEU A 120 0.60 -1.15 -20.79
N SER A 121 -0.56 -1.62 -20.37
CA SER A 121 -0.77 -2.12 -19.00
C SER A 121 0.09 -3.35 -18.70
N PHE A 122 0.24 -4.26 -19.66
CA PHE A 122 1.15 -5.41 -19.52
C PHE A 122 2.60 -4.95 -19.35
N GLY A 123 3.07 -3.99 -20.16
CA GLY A 123 4.40 -3.39 -20.01
C GLY A 123 4.61 -2.75 -18.63
N LEU A 124 3.59 -2.06 -18.11
CA LEU A 124 3.62 -1.49 -16.77
C LEU A 124 3.64 -2.56 -15.66
N CYS A 125 2.93 -3.68 -15.83
CA CYS A 125 3.04 -4.83 -14.92
C CYS A 125 4.48 -5.35 -14.87
N VAL A 126 5.12 -5.53 -16.02
CA VAL A 126 6.53 -5.97 -16.10
C VAL A 126 7.46 -4.96 -15.45
N ALA A 127 7.27 -3.66 -15.72
CA ALA A 127 8.07 -2.59 -15.12
C ALA A 127 7.92 -2.47 -13.59
N ALA A 128 6.77 -2.87 -13.03
CA ALA A 128 6.54 -2.87 -11.59
C ALA A 128 7.37 -3.95 -10.85
N VAL A 129 7.66 -5.08 -11.49
CA VAL A 129 8.29 -6.25 -10.85
C VAL A 129 9.68 -5.92 -10.27
N PRO A 130 10.62 -5.28 -11.00
CA PRO A 130 11.89 -4.87 -10.42
C PRO A 130 11.74 -3.97 -9.19
N VAL A 131 10.78 -3.04 -9.20
CA VAL A 131 10.54 -2.13 -8.08
C VAL A 131 10.04 -2.91 -6.85
N ILE A 132 9.12 -3.86 -7.05
CA ILE A 132 8.60 -4.73 -5.99
C ILE A 132 9.73 -5.60 -5.39
N ILE A 133 10.56 -6.21 -6.25
CA ILE A 133 11.65 -7.09 -5.83
C ILE A 133 12.74 -6.33 -5.09
N CYS A 134 13.11 -5.15 -5.58
CA CYS A 134 14.22 -4.37 -5.07
C CYS A 134 13.84 -3.39 -3.96
N TYR A 135 12.56 -3.09 -3.74
CA TYR A 135 12.11 -2.18 -2.68
C TYR A 135 12.77 -2.44 -1.31
N PRO A 136 12.92 -3.69 -0.82
CA PRO A 136 13.54 -3.93 0.48
C PRO A 136 14.99 -3.43 0.58
N LEU A 137 15.72 -3.33 -0.53
CA LEU A 137 17.06 -2.72 -0.57
C LEU A 137 17.03 -1.25 -0.19
N ALA A 138 15.94 -0.52 -0.52
CA ALA A 138 15.81 0.90 -0.21
C ALA A 138 15.95 1.15 1.29
N LYS A 139 15.50 0.22 2.14
CA LYS A 139 15.64 0.33 3.61
C LYS A 139 17.10 0.42 4.06
N ARG A 140 18.03 -0.11 3.25
CA ARG A 140 19.47 -0.15 3.57
C ARG A 140 20.24 1.03 2.99
N VAL A 141 19.81 1.57 1.85
CA VAL A 141 20.61 2.54 1.09
C VAL A 141 19.94 3.90 0.88
N PHE A 142 18.62 4.00 1.07
CA PHE A 142 17.85 5.20 0.77
C PHE A 142 17.23 5.77 2.05
N PRO A 143 17.38 7.08 2.34
CA PRO A 143 16.89 7.66 3.60
C PRO A 143 15.37 7.56 3.80
N VAL A 144 14.60 7.56 2.71
CA VAL A 144 13.13 7.56 2.73
C VAL A 144 12.59 6.36 1.92
N PRO A 145 12.80 5.09 2.37
CA PRO A 145 12.38 3.92 1.60
C PRO A 145 10.88 3.86 1.31
N GLN A 146 10.07 4.56 2.11
CA GLN A 146 8.65 4.77 1.89
C GLN A 146 8.33 5.44 0.55
N LEU A 147 9.23 6.26 0.01
CA LEU A 147 9.06 6.82 -1.34
C LEU A 147 9.14 5.72 -2.41
N VAL A 148 10.09 4.80 -2.28
CA VAL A 148 10.24 3.66 -3.21
C VAL A 148 9.01 2.75 -3.11
N LEU A 149 8.52 2.50 -1.89
CA LEU A 149 7.26 1.79 -1.67
C LEU A 149 6.07 2.52 -2.32
N ALA A 150 5.97 3.83 -2.13
CA ALA A 150 4.92 4.66 -2.70
C ALA A 150 4.93 4.63 -4.23
N ILE A 151 6.10 4.66 -4.86
CA ILE A 151 6.26 4.49 -6.31
C ILE A 151 5.80 3.10 -6.74
N ALA A 152 6.19 2.04 -6.01
CA ALA A 152 5.73 0.69 -6.29
C ALA A 152 4.20 0.57 -6.25
N TRP A 153 3.56 1.23 -5.28
CA TRP A 153 2.10 1.28 -5.16
C TRP A 153 1.47 2.15 -6.25
N GLY A 154 2.16 3.21 -6.69
CA GLY A 154 1.73 4.04 -7.81
C GLY A 154 1.52 3.26 -9.12
N PHE A 155 2.23 2.15 -9.33
CA PHE A 155 1.95 1.27 -10.47
C PHE A 155 0.50 0.74 -10.47
N SER A 156 -0.15 0.61 -9.32
CA SER A 156 -1.55 0.18 -9.27
C SER A 156 -2.49 1.18 -9.96
N VAL A 157 -2.16 2.48 -9.93
CA VAL A 157 -2.84 3.53 -10.68
C VAL A 157 -2.53 3.44 -12.17
N LEU A 158 -1.24 3.40 -12.54
CA LEU A 158 -0.82 3.41 -13.94
C LEU A 158 -1.36 2.19 -14.70
N ILE A 159 -1.25 0.99 -14.10
CA ILE A 159 -1.74 -0.25 -14.67
C ILE A 159 -3.26 -0.19 -14.83
N SER A 160 -3.99 0.15 -13.76
CA SER A 160 -5.46 0.13 -13.79
C SER A 160 -6.06 1.20 -14.69
N TRP A 161 -5.47 2.40 -14.72
CA TRP A 161 -5.92 3.47 -15.61
C TRP A 161 -5.69 3.09 -17.07
N SER A 162 -4.45 2.73 -17.42
CA SER A 162 -4.12 2.32 -18.78
C SER A 162 -4.92 1.08 -19.21
N ALA A 163 -5.29 0.20 -18.29
CA ALA A 163 -6.07 -0.99 -18.61
C ALA A 163 -7.47 -0.64 -19.11
N ALA A 164 -8.06 0.44 -18.60
CA ALA A 164 -9.38 0.90 -19.00
C ALA A 164 -9.38 1.67 -20.33
N VAL A 165 -8.35 2.49 -20.61
CA VAL A 165 -8.39 3.47 -21.73
C VAL A 165 -7.18 3.42 -22.68
N GLY A 166 -6.20 2.55 -22.45
CA GLY A 166 -5.04 2.35 -23.32
C GLY A 166 -4.01 3.48 -23.35
N ASN A 167 -4.10 4.47 -22.45
CA ASN A 167 -3.19 5.61 -22.37
C ASN A 167 -3.01 6.10 -20.92
N LEU A 168 -2.09 7.05 -20.72
CA LEU A 168 -1.87 7.74 -19.44
C LEU A 168 -2.11 9.25 -19.61
N SER A 169 -3.34 9.67 -19.39
CA SER A 169 -3.74 11.08 -19.46
C SER A 169 -3.26 11.87 -18.24
N LEU A 170 -3.46 13.20 -18.24
CA LEU A 170 -3.19 14.06 -17.09
C LEU A 170 -3.89 13.56 -15.81
N GLY A 171 -5.12 13.05 -15.93
CA GLY A 171 -5.86 12.47 -14.80
C GLY A 171 -5.13 11.28 -14.17
N ALA A 172 -4.50 10.43 -14.98
CA ALA A 172 -3.70 9.29 -14.49
C ALA A 172 -2.51 9.78 -13.65
N TRP A 173 -1.81 10.81 -14.11
CA TRP A 173 -0.64 11.36 -13.43
C TRP A 173 -0.99 12.13 -12.16
N LEU A 174 -2.09 12.87 -12.15
CA LEU A 174 -2.60 13.54 -10.95
C LEU A 174 -2.99 12.52 -9.88
N LEU A 175 -3.70 11.45 -10.27
CA LEU A 175 -4.07 10.37 -9.36
C LEU A 175 -2.85 9.57 -8.87
N TRP A 176 -1.87 9.34 -9.74
CA TRP A 176 -0.60 8.71 -9.38
C TRP A 176 0.16 9.53 -8.34
N ALA A 177 0.30 10.84 -8.56
CA ALA A 177 0.95 11.75 -7.63
C ALA A 177 0.22 11.78 -6.29
N ALA A 178 -1.11 11.89 -6.30
CA ALA A 178 -1.93 11.82 -5.09
C ALA A 178 -1.70 10.50 -4.33
N THR A 179 -1.64 9.37 -5.03
CA THR A 179 -1.41 8.05 -4.43
C THR A 179 -0.03 7.94 -3.80
N VAL A 180 1.01 8.44 -4.47
CA VAL A 180 2.38 8.46 -3.94
C VAL A 180 2.47 9.31 -2.67
N LEU A 181 1.92 10.53 -2.71
CA LEU A 181 1.91 11.46 -1.58
C LEU A 181 1.09 10.92 -0.41
N TRP A 182 -0.07 10.34 -0.68
CA TRP A 182 -0.90 9.72 0.34
C TRP A 182 -0.17 8.57 1.02
N THR A 183 0.50 7.73 0.22
CA THR A 183 1.30 6.60 0.71
C THR A 183 2.46 7.06 1.58
N LEU A 184 3.18 8.11 1.18
CA LEU A 184 4.19 8.72 2.04
C LEU A 184 3.60 9.20 3.37
N GLY A 185 2.40 9.79 3.37
CA GLY A 185 1.71 10.21 4.58
C GLY A 185 1.41 9.05 5.53
N PHE A 186 0.57 8.10 5.12
CA PHE A 186 0.12 7.04 6.03
C PHE A 186 1.21 6.00 6.33
N ASP A 187 2.16 5.76 5.43
CA ASP A 187 3.21 4.78 5.68
C ASP A 187 4.31 5.35 6.58
N THR A 188 4.52 6.68 6.56
CA THR A 188 5.32 7.35 7.58
C THR A 188 4.67 7.23 8.95
N ILE A 189 3.34 7.42 9.06
CA ILE A 189 2.60 7.15 10.32
C ILE A 189 2.84 5.72 10.80
N TYR A 190 2.76 4.75 9.87
CA TYR A 190 2.93 3.34 10.17
C TYR A 190 4.34 2.98 10.67
N ALA A 191 5.36 3.68 10.19
CA ALA A 191 6.76 3.48 10.57
C ALA A 191 7.15 4.16 11.91
N MET A 192 6.36 5.10 12.43
CA MET A 192 6.68 5.83 13.67
C MET A 192 6.99 4.94 14.89
N PRO A 193 6.25 3.85 15.17
CA PRO A 193 6.54 2.97 16.31
C PRO A 193 7.86 2.22 16.19
N ASP A 194 8.35 2.00 14.97
CA ASP A 194 9.52 1.17 14.70
C ASP A 194 10.83 1.99 14.79
N ARG A 195 10.77 3.32 14.96
CA ARG A 195 11.95 4.21 15.09
C ARG A 195 13.05 3.71 16.02
N PRO A 196 12.79 3.20 17.24
CA PRO A 196 13.85 2.73 18.13
C PRO A 196 14.56 1.48 17.57
N ASP A 197 13.80 0.55 16.99
CA ASP A 197 14.33 -0.67 16.39
C ASP A 197 15.09 -0.33 15.09
N ASP A 198 14.54 0.53 14.23
CA ASP A 198 15.19 0.97 12.99
C ASP A 198 16.54 1.67 13.29
N ARG A 199 16.58 2.55 14.31
CA ARG A 199 17.82 3.23 14.73
C ARG A 199 18.87 2.22 15.23
N ARG A 200 18.45 1.27 16.08
CA ARG A 200 19.35 0.23 16.62
C ARG A 200 19.94 -0.63 15.51
N LEU A 201 19.16 -0.93 14.48
CA LEU A 201 19.55 -1.81 13.38
C LEU A 201 20.22 -1.07 12.21
N GLY A 202 20.32 0.27 12.26
CA GLY A 202 20.88 1.07 11.17
C GLY A 202 20.04 1.03 9.90
N ILE A 203 18.71 0.85 10.03
CA ILE A 203 17.78 0.78 8.91
C ILE A 203 17.16 2.15 8.69
N ASN A 204 17.06 2.57 7.43
CA ASN A 204 16.44 3.83 7.08
C ASN A 204 14.91 3.71 7.14
N SER A 205 14.26 4.79 7.56
CA SER A 205 12.82 4.98 7.45
C SER A 205 12.50 6.47 7.36
N SER A 206 11.41 6.83 6.69
CA SER A 206 10.92 8.21 6.63
C SER A 206 10.68 8.77 8.04
N ALA A 207 10.19 7.92 8.95
CA ALA A 207 10.02 8.26 10.35
C ALA A 207 11.36 8.65 11.00
N LEU A 208 12.47 7.96 10.72
CA LEU A 208 13.79 8.35 11.19
C LEU A 208 14.33 9.61 10.49
N PHE A 209 14.24 9.65 9.16
CA PHE A 209 14.78 10.73 8.34
C PHE A 209 14.19 12.09 8.72
N PHE A 210 12.86 12.17 8.85
CA PHE A 210 12.21 13.42 9.24
C PHE A 210 12.33 13.72 10.74
N GLY A 211 12.66 12.73 11.57
CA GLY A 211 12.89 12.91 13.01
C GLY A 211 11.78 13.71 13.70
N ASN A 212 12.14 14.84 14.32
CA ASN A 212 11.19 15.72 15.01
C ASN A 212 10.18 16.39 14.07
N TYR A 213 10.46 16.45 12.76
CA TYR A 213 9.60 17.04 11.74
C TYR A 213 8.66 16.03 11.08
N ALA A 214 8.65 14.76 11.47
CA ALA A 214 7.83 13.74 10.78
C ALA A 214 6.34 14.08 10.76
N GLU A 215 5.78 14.61 11.85
CA GLU A 215 4.38 15.03 11.89
C GLU A 215 4.08 16.18 10.92
N ALA A 216 5.03 17.11 10.75
CA ALA A 216 4.92 18.18 9.77
C ALA A 216 5.04 17.64 8.33
N ALA A 217 5.99 16.75 8.08
CA ALA A 217 6.15 16.08 6.78
C ALA A 217 4.89 15.30 6.38
N ILE A 218 4.31 14.52 7.31
CA ILE A 218 3.03 13.82 7.09
C ILE A 218 1.93 14.82 6.72
N ALA A 219 1.82 15.94 7.44
CA ALA A 219 0.82 16.97 7.14
C ALA A 219 1.03 17.55 5.73
N CYS A 220 2.27 17.85 5.34
CA CYS A 220 2.60 18.34 4.00
C CYS A 220 2.22 17.32 2.91
N PHE A 221 2.51 16.03 3.11
CA PHE A 221 2.14 14.98 2.17
C PHE A 221 0.62 14.85 2.01
N LEU A 222 -0.14 14.93 3.10
CA LEU A 222 -1.61 14.86 3.06
C LEU A 222 -2.22 16.12 2.42
N VAL A 223 -1.68 17.31 2.68
CA VAL A 223 -2.11 18.54 2.00
C VAL A 223 -1.83 18.46 0.50
N ALA A 224 -0.64 18.01 0.11
CA ALA A 224 -0.29 17.82 -1.30
C ALA A 224 -1.19 16.76 -1.97
N THR A 225 -1.55 15.70 -1.24
CA THR A 225 -2.55 14.71 -1.70
C THR A 225 -3.89 15.38 -2.01
N VAL A 226 -4.40 16.20 -1.09
CA VAL A 226 -5.67 16.94 -1.27
C VAL A 226 -5.60 17.86 -2.48
N ILE A 227 -4.48 18.55 -2.69
CA ILE A 227 -4.27 19.42 -3.86
C ILE A 227 -4.31 18.60 -5.16
N CYS A 228 -3.57 17.50 -5.25
CA CYS A 228 -3.57 16.64 -6.43
C CYS A 228 -4.97 16.06 -6.72
N LEU A 229 -5.71 15.63 -5.68
CA LEU A 229 -7.08 15.16 -5.82
C LEU A 229 -8.05 16.29 -6.19
N GLY A 230 -7.86 17.51 -5.69
CA GLY A 230 -8.64 18.69 -6.11
C GLY A 230 -8.43 19.00 -7.59
N MET A 231 -7.17 19.04 -8.04
CA MET A 231 -6.82 19.22 -9.45
C MET A 231 -7.40 18.10 -10.33
N LEU A 232 -7.37 16.85 -9.86
CA LEU A 232 -7.96 15.71 -10.55
C LEU A 232 -9.47 15.89 -10.73
N GLY A 233 -10.18 16.27 -9.67
CA GLY A 233 -11.62 16.50 -9.71
C GLY A 233 -12.01 17.60 -10.67
N TYR A 234 -11.24 18.68 -10.70
CA TYR A 234 -11.41 19.76 -11.66
C TYR A 234 -11.12 19.31 -13.10
N ALA A 235 -9.98 18.65 -13.34
CA ALA A 235 -9.57 18.20 -14.67
C ALA A 235 -10.53 17.17 -15.30
N LEU A 236 -11.19 16.34 -14.48
CA LEU A 236 -12.15 15.35 -14.93
C LEU A 236 -13.62 15.83 -14.86
N ASN A 237 -13.86 17.10 -14.47
CA ASN A 237 -15.19 17.67 -14.26
C ASN A 237 -16.08 16.80 -13.35
N LEU A 238 -15.54 16.34 -12.21
CA LEU A 238 -16.29 15.51 -11.27
C LEU A 238 -17.33 16.32 -10.49
N HIS A 239 -18.49 15.71 -10.26
CA HIS A 239 -19.65 16.36 -9.65
C HIS A 239 -19.61 16.36 -8.11
N PHE A 240 -20.67 16.88 -7.50
CA PHE A 240 -20.80 17.13 -6.06
C PHE A 240 -20.41 15.92 -5.19
N GLY A 241 -20.80 14.70 -5.55
CA GLY A 241 -20.46 13.49 -4.78
C GLY A 241 -18.95 13.31 -4.56
N TYR A 242 -18.12 13.64 -5.55
CA TYR A 242 -16.67 13.63 -5.42
C TYR A 242 -16.18 14.69 -4.43
N TRP A 243 -16.60 15.93 -4.60
CA TRP A 243 -16.17 17.05 -3.77
C TRP A 243 -16.59 16.89 -2.30
N THR A 244 -17.78 16.35 -2.05
CA THR A 244 -18.21 16.00 -0.68
C THR A 244 -17.28 14.95 -0.07
N SER A 245 -16.98 13.88 -0.81
CA SER A 245 -16.07 12.83 -0.32
C SER A 245 -14.65 13.36 -0.04
N LEU A 246 -14.15 14.28 -0.89
CA LEU A 246 -12.84 14.90 -0.73
C LEU A 246 -12.82 15.83 0.49
N GLY A 247 -13.87 16.63 0.69
CA GLY A 247 -14.03 17.47 1.88
C GLY A 247 -14.05 16.66 3.17
N LEU A 248 -14.85 15.58 3.20
CA LEU A 248 -14.90 14.66 4.35
C LEU A 248 -13.55 13.97 4.59
N SER A 249 -12.88 13.50 3.54
CA SER A 249 -11.54 12.88 3.64
C SER A 249 -10.51 13.86 4.17
N THR A 250 -10.55 15.12 3.72
CA THR A 250 -9.70 16.21 4.21
C THR A 250 -9.91 16.47 5.70
N TYR A 251 -11.16 16.52 6.15
CA TYR A 251 -11.48 16.63 7.58
C TYR A 251 -10.94 15.45 8.39
N LEU A 252 -11.08 14.22 7.88
CA LEU A 252 -10.56 13.02 8.56
C LEU A 252 -9.03 13.02 8.63
N TRP A 253 -8.33 13.44 7.58
CA TRP A 253 -6.87 13.62 7.60
C TRP A 253 -6.44 14.73 8.56
N TRP A 254 -7.13 15.87 8.59
CA TRP A 254 -6.88 16.92 9.57
C TRP A 254 -7.01 16.38 11.00
N ARG A 255 -8.07 15.60 11.28
CA ARG A 255 -8.27 14.94 12.57
C ARG A 255 -7.15 13.92 12.88
N GLN A 256 -6.63 13.19 11.90
CA GLN A 256 -5.47 12.31 12.08
C GLN A 256 -4.23 13.10 12.49
N ILE A 257 -3.90 14.20 11.79
CA ILE A 257 -2.77 15.08 12.12
C ILE A 257 -2.92 15.67 13.53
N TYR A 258 -4.12 16.14 13.88
CA TYR A 258 -4.40 16.65 15.21
C TYR A 258 -4.18 15.59 16.29
N ARG A 259 -4.58 14.33 16.05
CA ARG A 259 -4.35 13.22 16.98
C ARG A 259 -2.87 12.83 17.08
N LEU A 260 -2.12 12.87 15.96
CA LEU A 260 -0.68 12.58 15.95
C LEU A 260 0.11 13.55 16.81
N ARG A 261 -0.24 14.84 16.78
CA ARG A 261 0.42 15.90 17.56
C ARG A 261 0.16 15.86 19.07
N ARG A 262 -0.67 14.93 19.56
CA ARG A 262 -0.93 14.81 21.00
C ARG A 262 0.29 14.22 21.70
N LYS A 263 0.75 14.91 22.74
CA LYS A 263 1.79 14.41 23.65
C LYS A 263 1.30 13.08 24.26
N ASN A 264 2.13 12.02 24.19
CA ASN A 264 1.87 10.67 24.71
C ASN A 264 0.95 9.75 23.90
N LEU A 265 1.04 9.79 22.56
CA LEU A 265 0.34 8.82 21.72
C LEU A 265 0.88 7.38 21.93
N VAL A 266 0.02 6.47 22.37
CA VAL A 266 0.37 5.05 22.59
C VAL A 266 0.77 4.38 21.26
N PRO A 267 1.79 3.49 21.22
CA PRO A 267 2.24 2.84 19.98
C PRO A 267 1.15 2.14 19.16
N SER A 268 0.13 1.58 19.82
CA SER A 268 -1.00 0.92 19.14
C SER A 268 -1.89 1.89 18.36
N ALA A 269 -1.87 3.18 18.67
CA ALA A 269 -2.66 4.20 17.98
C ALA A 269 -2.13 4.48 16.55
N TYR A 270 -0.83 4.35 16.30
CA TYR A 270 -0.27 4.51 14.95
C TYR A 270 -0.83 3.47 13.98
N GLY A 271 -0.95 2.22 14.44
CA GLY A 271 -1.63 1.16 13.69
C GLY A 271 -3.10 1.49 13.43
N GLN A 272 -3.81 2.09 14.39
CA GLN A 272 -5.20 2.53 14.17
C GLN A 272 -5.30 3.63 13.12
N LEU A 273 -4.42 4.64 13.16
CA LEU A 273 -4.37 5.74 12.20
C LEU A 273 -4.06 5.24 10.78
N PHE A 274 -3.09 4.32 10.64
CA PHE A 274 -2.84 3.64 9.37
C PHE A 274 -4.12 2.97 8.84
N ARG A 275 -4.83 2.20 9.68
CA ARG A 275 -6.06 1.50 9.26
C ARG A 275 -7.20 2.44 8.88
N GLN A 276 -7.29 3.63 9.48
CA GLN A 276 -8.27 4.64 9.08
C GLN A 276 -8.13 5.05 7.62
N ASN A 277 -6.92 4.98 7.05
CA ASN A 277 -6.70 5.30 5.64
C ASN A 277 -7.36 4.29 4.70
N VAL A 278 -7.61 3.04 5.11
CA VAL A 278 -8.43 2.11 4.31
C VAL A 278 -9.84 2.66 4.12
N TRP A 279 -10.46 3.15 5.20
CA TRP A 279 -11.82 3.70 5.16
C TRP A 279 -11.90 5.02 4.42
N ILE A 280 -10.92 5.92 4.60
CA ILE A 280 -10.82 7.15 3.81
C ILE A 280 -10.64 6.82 2.32
N GLY A 281 -9.84 5.79 2.04
CA GLY A 281 -9.66 5.23 0.72
C GLY A 281 -10.98 4.84 0.04
N LEU A 282 -11.79 4.06 0.76
CA LEU A 282 -13.11 3.62 0.32
C LEU A 282 -14.11 4.77 0.20
N LEU A 283 -14.07 5.76 1.10
CA LEU A 283 -14.89 6.96 1.04
C LEU A 283 -14.64 7.75 -0.26
N LEU A 284 -13.37 7.96 -0.62
CA LEU A 284 -12.99 8.58 -1.88
C LEU A 284 -13.43 7.74 -3.09
N LEU A 285 -13.34 6.41 -3.01
CA LEU A 285 -13.82 5.52 -4.07
C LEU A 285 -15.33 5.72 -4.32
N VAL A 286 -16.13 5.76 -3.26
CA VAL A 286 -17.58 6.05 -3.37
C VAL A 286 -17.83 7.44 -3.97
N GLY A 287 -17.05 8.44 -3.56
CA GLY A 287 -17.08 9.78 -4.15
C GLY A 287 -16.72 9.82 -5.63
N MET A 288 -15.72 9.04 -6.06
CA MET A 288 -15.33 8.92 -7.47
C MET A 288 -16.42 8.23 -8.29
N ILE A 289 -17.06 7.19 -7.76
CA ILE A 289 -18.19 6.52 -8.43
C ILE A 289 -19.36 7.50 -8.59
N THR A 290 -19.83 8.08 -7.48
CA THR A 290 -20.99 8.98 -7.47
C THR A 290 -20.72 10.27 -8.27
N GLY A 291 -19.53 10.85 -8.13
CA GLY A 291 -19.11 12.05 -8.86
C GLY A 291 -18.87 11.81 -10.35
N SER A 292 -18.71 10.56 -10.81
CA SER A 292 -18.58 10.22 -12.23
C SER A 292 -19.93 9.85 -12.88
N LEU A 293 -20.87 9.31 -12.11
CA LEU A 293 -22.18 8.84 -12.61
C LEU A 293 -23.24 9.94 -12.69
N LEU A 294 -23.17 10.95 -11.81
CA LEU A 294 -24.15 12.04 -11.71
C LEU A 294 -23.85 13.18 -12.69
N ARG A 295 -23.80 12.84 -13.99
CA ARG A 295 -23.67 13.81 -15.09
C ARG A 295 -24.99 14.50 -15.40
#